data_AF-A0A1G2Q4B1-F1
#
_entry.id   AF-A0A1G2Q4B1-F1
#
_cell.length_a   1.000
_cell.length_b   1.000
_cell.length_c   1.000
_cell.angle_alpha   90.00
_cell.angle_beta   90.00
_cell.angle_gamma   90.00
#
_symmetry.space_group_name_H-M   'P 1'
#
loop_
_entity.id
_entity.type
_entity.pdbx_description
1 polymer ?
#
loop_
_entity_poly.entity_id
_entity_poly.type
_entity_poly.pdbx_seq_one_letter_code
_entity_poly.pdbx_strand_id
1 'polypeptide(L)'
;MRKYFIILFIITLFSPLKLWAAELYFESNSSQIQVGDVVVVNLFVNSKGDDINAIEGNLTNSGNLQLKDVRDGGSIVSFWVSKPLVNNEPTHFFSGIIPGGYQGTEGLIITASFEVMHSGQASVNIENLQVLKNDGLGTGTVSLAIPWVSKVVEGLGKPKTVDVIIDNILPEKFLPAISRSVDLFNNQWFVVFSTQDKNSGIDHYEVCEGDFDCEQASSPYLLKNQKLNKDIIIKAVDKKGNERVAIIVASNISNNYQKIALFVIIMLILVGGFVIYKKYHVKRL
;
A
#
# COMPACT_ATOMS: atom_id res chain seq x y z
N MET A 1 44.26 -44.06 2.61
CA MET A 1 42.82 -43.74 2.38
C MET A 1 42.20 -42.92 3.53
N ARG A 2 42.32 -43.34 4.80
CA ARG A 2 41.73 -42.61 5.96
C ARG A 2 42.16 -41.14 6.12
N LYS A 3 43.43 -40.80 5.83
CA LYS A 3 43.94 -39.40 5.92
C LYS A 3 43.36 -38.45 4.86
N TYR A 4 43.14 -38.95 3.63
CA TYR A 4 42.52 -38.16 2.57
C TYR A 4 41.03 -37.92 2.83
N PHE A 5 40.35 -38.87 3.49
CA PHE A 5 38.96 -38.74 3.93
C PHE A 5 38.76 -37.62 4.97
N ILE A 6 39.71 -37.47 5.91
CA ILE A 6 39.67 -36.43 6.95
C ILE A 6 39.91 -35.04 6.33
N ILE A 7 40.83 -34.92 5.38
CA ILE A 7 41.10 -33.65 4.68
C ILE A 7 39.89 -33.22 3.84
N LEU A 8 39.24 -34.16 3.14
CA LEU A 8 38.03 -33.88 2.36
C LEU A 8 36.86 -33.42 3.25
N PHE A 9 36.69 -34.02 4.44
CA PHE A 9 35.65 -33.65 5.40
C PHE A 9 35.87 -32.24 5.99
N ILE A 10 37.12 -31.85 6.23
CA ILE A 10 37.47 -30.50 6.71
C ILE A 10 37.18 -29.46 5.63
N ILE A 11 37.48 -29.74 4.35
CA ILE A 11 37.21 -28.81 3.24
C ILE A 11 35.70 -28.56 3.06
N THR A 12 34.85 -29.57 3.31
CA THR A 12 33.38 -29.40 3.28
C THR A 12 32.84 -28.62 4.47
N LEU A 13 33.49 -28.64 5.63
CA LEU A 13 33.08 -27.87 6.82
C LEU A 13 33.41 -26.37 6.72
N PHE A 14 34.43 -26.00 5.92
CA PHE A 14 34.86 -24.60 5.72
C PHE A 14 34.35 -23.97 4.43
N SER A 15 33.40 -24.62 3.74
CA SER A 15 32.75 -24.00 2.58
C SER A 15 31.90 -22.82 3.07
N PRO A 16 32.13 -21.58 2.60
CA PRO A 16 31.34 -20.44 3.04
C PRO A 16 29.88 -20.68 2.65
N LEU A 17 29.01 -20.79 3.64
CA LEU A 17 27.57 -20.71 3.41
C LEU A 17 27.32 -19.34 2.81
N LYS A 18 26.93 -19.29 1.53
CA LYS A 18 26.38 -18.07 0.94
C LYS A 18 25.06 -17.82 1.67
N LEU A 19 25.08 -16.88 2.61
CA LEU A 19 23.88 -16.31 3.19
C LEU A 19 23.43 -15.23 2.22
N TRP A 20 22.36 -15.50 1.47
CA TRP A 20 21.79 -14.53 0.54
C TRP A 20 20.96 -13.59 1.40
N ALA A 21 21.42 -12.34 1.54
CA ALA A 21 20.71 -11.31 2.27
C ALA A 21 19.94 -10.45 1.27
N ALA A 22 18.68 -10.15 1.54
CA ALA A 22 17.96 -9.15 0.75
C ALA A 22 18.73 -7.82 0.80
N GLU A 23 19.04 -7.26 -0.36
CA GLU A 23 19.86 -6.06 -0.47
C GLU A 23 18.98 -4.88 -0.86
N LEU A 24 18.92 -3.87 0.01
CA LEU A 24 18.41 -2.55 -0.35
C LEU A 24 19.58 -1.71 -0.86
N TYR A 25 19.39 -1.07 -2.00
CA TYR A 25 20.42 -0.23 -2.61
C TYR A 25 19.80 0.97 -3.29
N PHE A 26 20.63 1.98 -3.50
CA PHE A 26 20.21 3.23 -4.09
C PHE A 26 20.84 3.42 -5.46
N GLU A 27 20.07 3.96 -6.39
CA GLU A 27 20.57 4.43 -7.69
C GLU A 27 20.27 5.91 -7.87
N SER A 28 21.19 6.63 -8.52
CA SER A 28 21.00 8.03 -8.85
C SER A 28 21.59 8.33 -10.22
N ASN A 29 20.90 9.17 -11.00
CA ASN A 29 21.32 9.57 -12.33
C ASN A 29 22.40 10.67 -12.32
N SER A 30 22.78 11.19 -11.15
CA SER A 30 23.77 12.28 -11.03
C SER A 30 25.14 11.77 -10.60
N SER A 31 26.14 11.97 -11.46
CA SER A 31 27.55 11.63 -11.18
C SER A 31 28.33 12.73 -10.47
N GLN A 32 27.91 14.00 -10.63
CA GLN A 32 28.47 15.16 -9.94
C GLN A 32 27.35 16.10 -9.51
N ILE A 33 27.41 16.50 -8.23
CA ILE A 33 26.35 17.25 -7.56
C ILE A 33 26.96 18.52 -6.96
N GLN A 34 26.27 19.64 -7.14
CA GLN A 34 26.68 20.94 -6.65
C GLN A 34 25.70 21.46 -5.60
N VAL A 35 26.15 22.41 -4.78
CA VAL A 35 25.25 23.14 -3.86
C VAL A 35 24.12 23.80 -4.66
N GLY A 36 22.89 23.65 -4.15
CA GLY A 36 21.65 24.11 -4.78
C GLY A 36 20.99 23.10 -5.71
N ASP A 37 21.70 22.05 -6.16
CA ASP A 37 21.10 21.01 -6.99
C ASP A 37 20.00 20.27 -6.21
N VAL A 38 19.03 19.73 -6.96
CA VAL A 38 18.13 18.69 -6.44
C VAL A 38 18.58 17.34 -7.01
N VAL A 39 18.98 16.42 -6.14
CA VAL A 39 19.37 15.06 -6.51
C VAL A 39 18.20 14.10 -6.31
N VAL A 40 17.95 13.26 -7.32
CA VAL A 40 16.98 12.17 -7.25
C VAL A 40 17.71 10.87 -6.95
N VAL A 41 17.23 10.15 -5.93
CA VAL A 41 17.76 8.86 -5.50
C VAL A 41 16.61 7.86 -5.45
N ASN A 42 16.74 6.76 -6.18
CA ASN A 42 15.79 5.66 -6.20
C ASN A 42 16.27 4.58 -5.23
N LEU A 43 15.40 4.15 -4.31
CA LEU A 43 15.64 3.03 -3.42
C LEU A 43 15.04 1.76 -4.03
N PHE A 44 15.86 0.74 -4.23
CA PHE A 44 15.48 -0.56 -4.76
C PHE A 44 15.74 -1.68 -3.75
N VAL A 45 15.06 -2.81 -3.94
CA VAL A 45 15.37 -4.09 -3.29
C VAL A 45 15.71 -5.18 -4.31
N ASN A 46 16.81 -5.86 -4.05
CA ASN A 46 17.12 -7.17 -4.61
C ASN A 46 16.81 -8.22 -3.55
N SER A 47 15.79 -9.03 -3.78
CA SER A 47 15.35 -10.03 -2.81
C SER A 47 16.33 -11.21 -2.67
N LYS A 48 17.32 -11.31 -3.57
CA LYS A 48 18.30 -12.41 -3.62
C LYS A 48 17.62 -13.79 -3.54
N GLY A 49 16.47 -13.91 -4.18
CA GLY A 49 15.72 -15.17 -4.27
C GLY A 49 14.83 -15.47 -3.06
N ASP A 50 14.84 -14.67 -1.99
CA ASP A 50 13.76 -14.73 -1.01
C ASP A 50 12.49 -14.12 -1.60
N ASP A 51 11.34 -14.69 -1.25
CA ASP A 51 10.04 -14.09 -1.49
C ASP A 51 9.66 -13.24 -0.26
N ILE A 52 9.53 -11.92 -0.45
CA ILE A 52 9.35 -10.94 0.63
C ILE A 52 8.00 -10.25 0.51
N ASN A 53 7.36 -9.90 1.64
CA ASN A 53 6.03 -9.29 1.64
C ASN A 53 5.88 -8.06 2.53
N ALA A 54 6.92 -7.67 3.28
CA ALA A 54 6.89 -6.44 4.06
C ALA A 54 8.30 -5.87 4.20
N ILE A 55 8.39 -4.54 4.20
CA ILE A 55 9.64 -3.80 4.37
C ILE A 55 9.36 -2.61 5.27
N GLU A 56 10.21 -2.40 6.27
CA GLU A 56 10.24 -1.18 7.07
C GLU A 56 11.67 -0.73 7.36
N GLY A 57 11.83 0.57 7.62
CA GLY A 57 13.10 1.14 7.98
C GLY A 57 13.06 2.65 8.08
N ASN A 58 14.23 3.22 8.36
CA ASN A 58 14.44 4.65 8.46
C ASN A 58 15.32 5.11 7.28
N LEU A 59 14.75 5.90 6.37
CA LEU A 59 15.54 6.62 5.38
C LEU A 59 16.28 7.75 6.08
N THR A 60 17.62 7.72 6.05
CA THR A 60 18.45 8.76 6.66
C THR A 60 19.28 9.49 5.61
N ASN A 61 19.45 10.79 5.80
CA ASN A 61 20.28 11.63 4.93
C ASN A 61 21.31 12.42 5.74
N SER A 62 22.45 12.70 5.12
CA SER A 62 23.48 13.57 5.70
C SER A 62 23.00 15.02 5.83
N GLY A 63 23.56 15.78 6.78
CA GLY A 63 23.12 17.15 7.08
C GLY A 63 23.35 18.19 5.98
N ASN A 64 24.00 17.82 4.88
CA ASN A 64 24.11 18.64 3.68
C ASN A 64 23.03 18.36 2.63
N LEU A 65 22.10 17.44 2.92
CA LEU A 65 20.92 17.14 2.12
C LEU A 65 19.65 17.48 2.90
N GLN A 66 18.62 17.92 2.19
CA GLN A 66 17.29 18.09 2.75
C GLN A 66 16.27 17.38 1.86
N LEU A 67 15.46 16.49 2.44
CA LEU A 67 14.39 15.81 1.70
C LEU A 67 13.34 16.84 1.26
N LYS A 68 13.01 16.85 -0.04
CA LYS A 68 12.02 17.77 -0.64
C LYS A 68 10.78 17.05 -1.15
N ASP A 69 10.94 15.80 -1.58
CA ASP A 69 9.86 15.03 -2.17
C ASP A 69 10.14 13.53 -2.04
N VAL A 70 9.07 12.75 -1.91
CA VAL A 70 9.09 11.29 -1.93
C VAL A 70 7.96 10.80 -2.81
N ARG A 71 8.29 9.92 -3.75
CA ARG A 71 7.37 9.32 -4.72
C ARG A 71 7.42 7.80 -4.62
N ASP A 72 6.29 7.19 -4.88
CA ASP A 72 6.05 5.75 -4.83
C ASP A 72 5.47 5.22 -6.15
N GLY A 73 5.52 6.04 -7.21
CA GLY A 73 5.11 5.64 -8.55
C GLY A 73 5.92 4.44 -9.04
N GLY A 74 5.22 3.37 -9.42
CA GLY A 74 5.85 2.11 -9.84
C GLY A 74 6.52 1.31 -8.71
N SER A 75 6.24 1.64 -7.45
CA SER A 75 6.73 0.89 -6.30
C SER A 75 6.16 -0.53 -6.26
N ILE A 76 6.97 -1.49 -5.80
CA ILE A 76 6.49 -2.84 -5.47
C ILE A 76 5.64 -2.84 -4.19
N VAL A 77 5.81 -1.82 -3.34
CA VAL A 77 5.03 -1.65 -2.11
C VAL A 77 3.67 -1.06 -2.49
N SER A 78 2.66 -1.91 -2.50
CA SER A 78 1.30 -1.55 -2.93
C SER A 78 0.42 -1.04 -1.80
N PHE A 79 0.80 -1.28 -0.53
CA PHE A 79 0.08 -0.79 0.64
C PHE A 79 1.06 -0.23 1.66
N TRP A 80 1.01 1.09 1.84
CA TRP A 80 1.84 1.78 2.80
C TRP A 80 1.13 1.87 4.15
N VAL A 81 1.80 1.43 5.21
CA VAL A 81 1.41 1.69 6.60
C VAL A 81 1.88 3.08 7.00
N SER A 82 3.12 3.43 6.62
CA SER A 82 3.68 4.77 6.77
C SER A 82 4.58 5.09 5.59
N LYS A 83 4.35 6.23 4.94
CA LYS A 83 5.28 6.80 3.95
C LYS A 83 6.29 7.72 4.65
N PRO A 84 7.51 7.91 4.11
CA PRO A 84 8.44 8.86 4.68
C PRO A 84 7.85 10.27 4.67
N LEU A 85 7.80 10.91 5.85
CA LEU A 85 7.29 12.27 5.99
C LEU A 85 8.34 13.28 5.52
N VAL A 86 7.99 14.12 4.55
CA VAL A 86 8.85 15.22 4.09
C VAL A 86 8.85 16.32 5.15
N ASN A 87 9.99 16.50 5.81
CA ASN A 87 10.22 17.51 6.83
C ASN A 87 11.73 17.86 6.88
N ASN A 88 12.14 18.65 7.88
CA ASN A 88 13.53 19.08 8.03
C ASN A 88 14.38 18.13 8.88
N GLU A 89 13.82 17.00 9.32
CA GLU A 89 14.56 16.01 10.10
C GLU A 89 15.44 15.15 9.17
N PRO A 90 16.57 14.61 9.64
CA PRO A 90 17.46 13.77 8.84
C PRO A 90 17.00 12.31 8.72
N THR A 91 15.89 11.95 9.36
CA THR A 91 15.40 10.57 9.51
C THR A 91 13.93 10.50 9.19
N HIS A 92 13.56 9.63 8.24
CA HIS A 92 12.19 9.48 7.76
C HIS A 92 11.77 8.01 7.79
N PHE A 93 10.84 7.67 8.67
CA PHE A 93 10.33 6.30 8.82
C PHE A 93 9.43 5.90 7.65
N PHE A 94 9.55 4.65 7.21
CA PHE A 94 8.62 4.05 6.26
C PHE A 94 8.33 2.59 6.62
N SER A 95 7.13 2.15 6.27
CA SER A 95 6.69 0.76 6.42
C SER A 95 5.58 0.47 5.43
N GLY A 96 5.63 -0.69 4.78
CA GLY A 96 4.62 -1.12 3.83
C GLY A 96 4.66 -2.62 3.53
N ILE A 97 3.59 -3.09 2.91
CA ILE A 97 3.37 -4.49 2.57
C ILE A 97 3.21 -4.69 1.06
N ILE A 98 3.57 -5.89 0.63
CA ILE A 98 3.57 -6.37 -0.76
C ILE A 98 2.74 -7.66 -0.80
N PRO A 99 1.40 -7.57 -0.88
CA PRO A 99 0.55 -8.75 -0.94
C PRO A 99 0.88 -9.62 -2.15
N GLY A 100 0.93 -10.93 -1.94
CA GLY A 100 1.35 -11.90 -2.97
C GLY A 100 2.86 -12.09 -3.06
N GLY A 101 3.66 -11.27 -2.36
CA GLY A 101 5.10 -11.39 -2.30
C GLY A 101 5.83 -10.70 -3.46
N TYR A 102 7.14 -10.58 -3.31
CA TYR A 102 8.05 -10.09 -4.33
C TYR A 102 9.33 -10.92 -4.32
N GLN A 103 9.69 -11.42 -5.51
CA GLN A 103 10.94 -12.11 -5.76
C GLN A 103 11.56 -11.55 -7.04
N GLY A 104 12.62 -10.75 -6.91
CA GLY A 104 13.24 -10.05 -8.04
C GLY A 104 14.46 -9.24 -7.63
N THR A 105 15.13 -8.62 -8.61
CA THR A 105 16.43 -7.97 -8.42
C THR A 105 16.37 -6.44 -8.37
N GLU A 106 15.31 -5.83 -8.90
CA GLU A 106 15.20 -4.37 -9.12
C GLU A 106 13.81 -3.86 -8.69
N GLY A 107 13.40 -4.20 -7.47
CA GLY A 107 12.08 -3.82 -6.96
C GLY A 107 12.12 -2.39 -6.44
N LEU A 108 11.51 -1.44 -7.15
CA LEU A 108 11.48 -0.05 -6.71
C LEU A 108 10.66 0.06 -5.41
N ILE A 109 11.22 0.70 -4.38
CA ILE A 109 10.52 0.98 -3.13
C ILE A 109 10.00 2.41 -3.14
N ILE A 110 10.90 3.39 -3.28
CA ILE A 110 10.57 4.82 -3.35
C ILE A 110 11.59 5.56 -4.21
N THR A 111 11.18 6.70 -4.75
CA THR A 111 12.06 7.72 -5.32
C THR A 111 12.06 8.94 -4.40
N ALA A 112 13.22 9.31 -3.87
CA ALA A 112 13.39 10.46 -2.99
C ALA A 112 14.16 11.58 -3.71
N SER A 113 13.72 12.82 -3.54
CA SER A 113 14.40 14.01 -4.09
C SER A 113 14.96 14.85 -2.94
N PHE A 114 16.27 15.11 -2.98
CA PHE A 114 16.97 15.88 -1.95
C PHE A 114 17.53 17.17 -2.53
N GLU A 115 17.30 18.29 -1.86
CA GLU A 115 18.02 19.54 -2.13
C GLU A 115 19.38 19.51 -1.44
N VAL A 116 20.39 19.99 -2.15
CA VAL A 116 21.78 19.98 -1.69
C VAL A 116 22.10 21.33 -1.05
N MET A 117 22.20 21.33 0.27
CA MET A 117 22.32 22.55 1.07
C MET A 117 23.76 23.03 1.20
N HIS A 118 24.73 22.11 1.28
CA HIS A 118 26.13 22.42 1.57
C HIS A 118 27.10 21.48 0.82
N SER A 119 28.32 21.95 0.57
CA SER A 119 29.39 21.13 0.01
C SER A 119 29.91 20.09 1.03
N GLY A 120 30.56 19.02 0.55
CA GLY A 120 31.06 17.94 1.40
C GLY A 120 30.65 16.54 0.91
N GLN A 121 30.74 15.55 1.78
CA GLN A 121 30.27 14.20 1.48
C GLN A 121 28.77 14.11 1.77
N ALA A 122 27.98 13.84 0.74
CA ALA A 122 26.56 13.54 0.85
C ALA A 122 26.35 12.03 0.95
N SER A 123 25.41 11.60 1.79
CA SER A 123 25.01 10.21 1.89
C SER A 123 23.53 10.05 2.19
N VAL A 124 22.95 8.99 1.64
CA VAL A 124 21.60 8.52 1.96
C VAL A 124 21.70 7.05 2.36
N ASN A 125 21.08 6.66 3.47
CA ASN A 125 21.18 5.32 4.03
C ASN A 125 19.82 4.82 4.51
N ILE A 126 19.73 3.51 4.79
CA ILE A 126 18.61 2.91 5.51
C ILE A 126 19.13 2.38 6.85
N GLU A 127 18.50 2.82 7.93
CA GLU A 127 18.73 2.33 9.29
C GLU A 127 17.53 1.50 9.77
N ASN A 128 17.76 0.62 10.75
CA ASN A 128 16.72 -0.23 11.35
C ASN A 128 15.89 -1.01 10.32
N LEU A 129 16.55 -1.45 9.25
CA LEU A 129 15.92 -2.20 8.17
C LEU A 129 15.37 -3.54 8.69
N GLN A 130 14.10 -3.80 8.40
CA GLN A 130 13.49 -5.11 8.52
C GLN A 130 12.80 -5.46 7.20
N VAL A 131 13.04 -6.70 6.76
CA VAL A 131 12.39 -7.28 5.59
C VAL A 131 11.79 -8.62 6.01
N LEU A 132 10.49 -8.80 5.78
CA LEU A 132 9.75 -10.01 6.16
C LEU A 132 9.47 -10.90 4.95
N LYS A 133 9.52 -12.21 5.17
CA LYS A 133 9.23 -13.23 4.17
C LYS A 133 7.73 -13.36 3.95
N ASN A 134 7.38 -13.73 2.72
CA ASN A 134 6.01 -14.04 2.33
C ASN A 134 5.57 -15.45 2.78
N ASP A 135 5.64 -15.73 4.08
CA ASP A 135 5.35 -17.05 4.65
C ASP A 135 4.10 -17.10 5.53
N GLY A 136 3.46 -15.95 5.76
CA GLY A 136 2.30 -15.82 6.65
C GLY A 136 2.61 -15.96 8.15
N LEU A 137 3.88 -16.11 8.52
CA LEU A 137 4.36 -16.25 9.91
C LEU A 137 5.06 -14.98 10.42
N GLY A 138 5.37 -14.04 9.52
CA GLY A 138 6.07 -12.79 9.85
C GLY A 138 7.55 -13.01 10.15
N THR A 139 8.18 -14.01 9.50
CA THR A 139 9.60 -14.26 9.72
C THR A 139 10.45 -13.21 8.98
N GLY A 140 11.48 -12.70 9.65
CA GLY A 140 12.46 -11.82 9.02
C GLY A 140 13.39 -12.60 8.08
N THR A 141 13.89 -11.92 7.05
CA THR A 141 15.08 -12.37 6.32
C THR A 141 16.31 -11.55 6.71
N VAL A 142 17.49 -12.11 6.46
CA VAL A 142 18.72 -11.35 6.57
C VAL A 142 18.69 -10.28 5.50
N SER A 143 18.90 -9.03 5.90
CA SER A 143 18.84 -7.89 4.99
C SER A 143 19.98 -6.92 5.25
N LEU A 144 20.45 -6.29 4.18
CA LEU A 144 21.51 -5.28 4.22
C LEU A 144 21.07 -4.07 3.40
N ALA A 145 21.38 -2.87 3.89
CA ALA A 145 21.27 -1.64 3.13
C ALA A 145 22.65 -1.18 2.68
N ILE A 146 22.79 -0.86 1.39
CA ILE A 146 23.99 -0.27 0.80
C ILE A 146 23.75 1.24 0.71
N PRO A 147 24.51 2.08 1.43
CA PRO A 147 24.30 3.52 1.40
C PRO A 147 24.68 4.11 0.04
N TRP A 148 23.92 5.12 -0.39
CA TRP A 148 24.35 6.01 -1.45
C TRP A 148 25.33 7.03 -0.90
N VAL A 149 26.41 7.29 -1.63
CA VAL A 149 27.42 8.28 -1.24
C VAL A 149 27.87 9.04 -2.48
N SER A 150 27.94 10.37 -2.36
CA SER A 150 28.47 11.23 -3.42
C SER A 150 29.24 12.41 -2.85
N LYS A 151 30.14 12.98 -3.65
CA LYS A 151 30.89 14.19 -3.28
C LYS A 151 30.17 15.41 -3.86
N VAL A 152 29.76 16.32 -2.98
CA VAL A 152 29.20 17.62 -3.32
C VAL A 152 30.32 18.64 -3.40
N VAL A 153 30.34 19.38 -4.50
CA VAL A 153 31.27 20.51 -4.71
C VAL A 153 30.51 21.83 -4.61
N GLU A 154 31.23 22.91 -4.30
CA GLU A 154 30.68 24.25 -4.45
C GLU A 154 30.29 24.50 -5.92
N GLY A 155 29.08 25.00 -6.13
CA GLY A 155 28.56 25.28 -7.47
C GLY A 155 28.97 26.68 -7.93
N LEU A 156 29.51 26.78 -9.14
CA LEU A 156 29.68 28.05 -9.86
C LEU A 156 28.60 28.25 -10.95
N GLY A 157 27.77 27.24 -11.18
CA GLY A 157 26.73 27.20 -12.21
C GLY A 157 25.33 27.43 -11.65
N LYS A 158 24.33 27.53 -12.55
CA LYS A 158 22.92 27.51 -12.15
C LYS A 158 22.58 26.15 -11.55
N PRO A 159 21.84 26.09 -10.42
CA PRO A 159 21.39 24.85 -9.84
C PRO A 159 20.65 23.98 -10.85
N LYS A 160 20.96 22.68 -10.87
CA LYS A 160 20.15 21.70 -11.58
C LYS A 160 18.88 21.49 -10.78
N THR A 161 17.80 22.12 -11.23
CA THR A 161 16.47 21.80 -10.77
C THR A 161 16.03 20.48 -11.39
N VAL A 162 15.44 19.60 -10.58
CA VAL A 162 14.69 18.47 -11.13
C VAL A 162 13.51 19.04 -11.91
N ASP A 163 13.37 18.63 -13.17
CA ASP A 163 12.19 18.96 -13.96
C ASP A 163 10.95 18.52 -13.18
N VAL A 164 10.00 19.44 -13.00
CA VAL A 164 8.70 19.11 -12.43
C VAL A 164 8.12 18.00 -13.29
N ILE A 165 8.04 16.78 -12.74
CA ILE A 165 7.43 15.67 -13.46
C ILE A 165 5.97 16.07 -13.70
N ILE A 166 5.64 16.28 -14.97
CA ILE A 166 4.28 16.50 -15.43
C ILE A 166 3.63 15.13 -15.48
N ASP A 167 2.69 14.89 -14.57
CA ASP A 167 1.89 13.69 -14.54
C ASP A 167 0.43 14.08 -14.78
N ASN A 168 -0.07 13.69 -15.95
CA ASN A 168 -1.46 13.90 -16.37
C ASN A 168 -2.17 12.55 -16.56
N ILE A 169 -1.58 11.45 -16.06
CA ILE A 169 -2.12 10.11 -16.19
C ILE A 169 -2.89 9.81 -14.92
N LEU A 170 -4.17 9.46 -15.05
CA LEU A 170 -4.97 9.09 -13.89
C LEU A 170 -4.50 7.74 -13.31
N PRO A 171 -4.67 7.52 -11.99
CA PRO A 171 -4.37 6.24 -11.36
C PRO A 171 -4.99 5.02 -12.09
N GLU A 172 -4.41 3.85 -11.86
CA GLU A 172 -4.89 2.60 -12.44
C GLU A 172 -6.35 2.30 -12.03
N LYS A 173 -7.03 1.49 -12.85
CA LYS A 173 -8.39 1.04 -12.51
C LYS A 173 -8.32 0.05 -11.36
N PHE A 174 -9.23 0.18 -10.40
CA PHE A 174 -9.31 -0.69 -9.25
C PHE A 174 -10.76 -1.11 -8.97
N LEU A 175 -10.91 -2.18 -8.20
CA LEU A 175 -12.19 -2.75 -7.81
C LEU A 175 -12.29 -2.78 -6.27
N PRO A 176 -12.99 -1.81 -5.67
CA PRO A 176 -13.31 -1.83 -4.24
C PRO A 176 -14.17 -3.04 -3.89
N ALA A 177 -13.95 -3.60 -2.70
CA ALA A 177 -14.72 -4.73 -2.20
C ALA A 177 -15.31 -4.44 -0.82
N ILE A 178 -16.61 -4.73 -0.64
CA ILE A 178 -17.28 -4.65 0.66
C ILE A 178 -17.05 -5.97 1.39
N SER A 179 -16.67 -5.89 2.66
CA SER A 179 -16.49 -7.05 3.53
C SER A 179 -16.95 -6.75 4.95
N ARG A 180 -16.98 -7.81 5.76
CA ARG A 180 -17.34 -7.78 7.18
C ARG A 180 -16.54 -8.89 7.86
N SER A 181 -15.92 -8.59 8.99
CA SER A 181 -15.11 -9.56 9.73
C SER A 181 -15.35 -9.41 11.23
N VAL A 182 -15.39 -10.51 11.97
CA VAL A 182 -15.45 -10.46 13.44
C VAL A 182 -14.21 -9.84 14.07
N ASP A 183 -13.07 -9.91 13.36
CA ASP A 183 -11.79 -9.40 13.83
C ASP A 183 -11.62 -7.90 13.57
N LEU A 184 -12.43 -7.31 12.69
CA LEU A 184 -12.34 -5.91 12.29
C LEU A 184 -13.66 -5.17 12.50
N PHE A 185 -13.58 -3.99 13.11
CA PHE A 185 -14.73 -3.09 13.32
C PHE A 185 -15.95 -3.78 13.95
N ASN A 186 -15.74 -4.71 14.90
CA ASN A 186 -16.82 -5.41 15.60
C ASN A 186 -17.84 -6.07 14.66
N ASN A 187 -17.37 -6.68 13.56
CA ASN A 187 -18.26 -7.23 12.55
C ASN A 187 -19.17 -6.12 12.02
N GLN A 188 -18.66 -4.99 11.56
CA GLN A 188 -19.42 -3.99 10.79
C GLN A 188 -18.95 -4.00 9.33
N TRP A 189 -19.81 -3.59 8.41
CA TRP A 189 -19.46 -3.50 7.00
C TRP A 189 -18.38 -2.43 6.79
N PHE A 190 -17.32 -2.82 6.11
CA PHE A 190 -16.24 -1.93 5.70
C PHE A 190 -15.94 -2.17 4.22
N VAL A 191 -15.32 -1.20 3.58
CA VAL A 191 -14.83 -1.32 2.20
C VAL A 191 -13.31 -1.37 2.20
N VAL A 192 -12.76 -2.25 1.37
CA VAL A 192 -11.34 -2.31 1.06
C VAL A 192 -11.12 -1.87 -0.37
N PHE A 193 -10.08 -1.07 -0.57
CA PHE A 193 -9.69 -0.55 -1.87
C PHE A 193 -8.18 -0.31 -1.88
N SER A 194 -7.59 -0.38 -3.07
CA SER A 194 -6.24 0.06 -3.36
C SER A 194 -6.09 0.19 -4.87
N THR A 195 -5.26 1.13 -5.30
CA THR A 195 -4.81 1.30 -6.67
C THR A 195 -3.37 1.79 -6.67
N GLN A 196 -2.75 1.79 -7.83
CA GLN A 196 -1.41 2.32 -8.04
C GLN A 196 -1.45 3.43 -9.08
N ASP A 197 -0.52 4.37 -8.96
CA ASP A 197 -0.14 5.26 -10.04
C ASP A 197 1.32 4.97 -10.42
N LYS A 198 1.65 5.01 -11.71
CA LYS A 198 2.99 4.64 -12.20
C LYS A 198 3.98 5.79 -12.19
N ASN A 199 3.52 7.01 -11.94
CA ASN A 199 4.29 8.22 -12.14
C ASN A 199 4.55 8.93 -10.81
N SER A 200 3.57 9.71 -10.34
CA SER A 200 3.69 10.48 -9.11
C SER A 200 3.33 9.67 -7.86
N GLY A 201 2.57 8.58 -8.02
CA GLY A 201 2.08 7.75 -6.93
C GLY A 201 0.81 8.31 -6.29
N ILE A 202 0.20 7.54 -5.38
CA ILE A 202 -1.06 7.94 -4.74
C ILE A 202 -0.80 8.93 -3.60
N ASP A 203 -1.54 10.04 -3.61
CA ASP A 203 -1.54 11.01 -2.51
C ASP A 203 -2.51 10.56 -1.41
N HIS A 204 -3.79 10.44 -1.74
CA HIS A 204 -4.83 10.01 -0.80
C HIS A 204 -6.03 9.37 -1.50
N TYR A 205 -6.95 8.82 -0.68
CA TYR A 205 -8.26 8.37 -1.12
C TYR A 205 -9.36 9.19 -0.46
N GLU A 206 -10.48 9.35 -1.16
CA GLU A 206 -11.72 9.90 -0.63
C GLU A 206 -12.84 8.85 -0.72
N VAL A 207 -13.68 8.76 0.30
CA VAL A 207 -14.88 7.91 0.30
C VAL A 207 -16.12 8.78 0.49
N CYS A 208 -17.08 8.64 -0.41
CA CYS A 208 -18.39 9.30 -0.35
C CYS A 208 -19.50 8.25 -0.30
N GLU A 209 -20.40 8.34 0.67
CA GLU A 209 -21.51 7.40 0.86
C GLU A 209 -22.85 8.07 0.50
N GLY A 210 -23.37 7.87 -0.71
CA GLY A 210 -24.61 8.47 -1.17
C GLY A 210 -24.61 10.01 -1.07
N ASP A 211 -25.43 10.54 -0.15
CA ASP A 211 -25.59 11.98 0.07
C ASP A 211 -24.66 12.53 1.18
N PHE A 212 -23.82 11.68 1.79
CA PHE A 212 -22.83 12.12 2.78
C PHE A 212 -21.64 12.81 2.10
N ASP A 213 -21.06 13.78 2.81
CA ASP A 213 -19.83 14.45 2.38
C ASP A 213 -18.70 13.42 2.20
N CYS A 214 -17.92 13.62 1.14
CA CYS A 214 -16.71 12.84 0.90
C CYS A 214 -15.69 13.14 2.00
N GLU A 215 -15.03 12.11 2.52
CA GLU A 215 -13.94 12.28 3.47
C GLU A 215 -12.68 11.55 3.04
N GLN A 216 -11.53 12.13 3.38
CA GLN A 216 -10.26 11.43 3.21
C GLN A 216 -10.24 10.18 4.09
N ALA A 217 -9.85 9.06 3.49
CA ALA A 217 -9.96 7.75 4.12
C ALA A 217 -8.78 6.84 3.79
N SER A 218 -8.49 5.94 4.71
CA SER A 218 -7.56 4.82 4.49
C SER A 218 -8.34 3.52 4.39
N SER A 219 -7.82 2.57 3.61
CA SER A 219 -8.34 1.20 3.56
C SER A 219 -7.73 0.37 4.70
N PRO A 220 -8.49 -0.50 5.38
CA PRO A 220 -9.95 -0.66 5.28
C PRO A 220 -10.73 0.51 5.89
N TYR A 221 -11.82 0.93 5.22
CA TYR A 221 -12.68 2.03 5.67
C TYR A 221 -14.02 1.52 6.21
N LEU A 222 -14.34 1.85 7.47
CA LEU A 222 -15.61 1.51 8.11
C LEU A 222 -16.74 2.35 7.51
N LEU A 223 -17.73 1.69 6.90
CA LEU A 223 -18.87 2.38 6.28
C LEU A 223 -19.78 2.98 7.36
N LYS A 224 -20.21 4.22 7.18
CA LYS A 224 -21.22 4.85 8.03
C LYS A 224 -22.60 4.28 7.71
N ASN A 225 -22.89 4.03 6.44
CA ASN A 225 -24.15 3.42 6.00
C ASN A 225 -24.10 1.89 6.02
N GLN A 226 -24.31 1.32 7.20
CA GLN A 226 -24.38 -0.13 7.40
C GLN A 226 -25.57 -0.83 6.71
N LYS A 227 -26.51 -0.08 6.10
CA LYS A 227 -27.64 -0.65 5.33
C LYS A 227 -27.28 -0.99 3.88
N LEU A 228 -26.14 -0.49 3.38
CA LEU A 228 -25.67 -0.72 2.00
C LEU A 228 -26.68 -0.35 0.90
N ASN A 229 -27.58 0.59 1.20
CA ASN A 229 -28.68 1.02 0.34
C ASN A 229 -28.39 2.36 -0.36
N LYS A 230 -27.13 2.79 -0.36
CA LYS A 230 -26.64 3.99 -1.03
C LYS A 230 -25.36 3.63 -1.79
N ASP A 231 -25.11 4.32 -2.88
CA ASP A 231 -23.89 4.15 -3.66
C ASP A 231 -22.69 4.55 -2.81
N ILE A 232 -21.58 3.84 -2.96
CA ILE A 232 -20.32 4.16 -2.31
C ILE A 232 -19.34 4.52 -3.43
N ILE A 233 -18.87 5.76 -3.41
CA ILE A 233 -17.93 6.31 -4.39
C ILE A 233 -16.58 6.39 -3.72
N ILE A 234 -15.56 5.78 -4.32
CA ILE A 234 -14.18 5.85 -3.87
C ILE A 234 -13.37 6.58 -4.94
N LYS A 235 -12.71 7.66 -4.56
CA LYS A 235 -11.76 8.37 -5.41
C LYS A 235 -10.34 8.08 -4.95
N ALA A 236 -9.46 7.76 -5.89
CA ALA A 236 -8.02 7.75 -5.69
C ALA A 236 -7.44 9.01 -6.34
N VAL A 237 -6.71 9.82 -5.58
CA VAL A 237 -6.10 11.07 -6.04
C VAL A 237 -4.58 10.90 -6.02
N ASP A 238 -3.92 11.18 -7.14
CA ASP A 238 -2.45 11.16 -7.20
C ASP A 238 -1.83 12.48 -6.71
N LYS A 239 -0.50 12.53 -6.62
CA LYS A 239 0.22 13.72 -6.14
C LYS A 239 0.19 14.92 -7.09
N LYS A 240 -0.33 14.76 -8.31
CA LYS A 240 -0.60 15.86 -9.26
C LYS A 240 -2.08 16.22 -9.35
N GLY A 241 -2.94 15.56 -8.58
CA GLY A 241 -4.37 15.82 -8.52
C GLY A 241 -5.18 15.12 -9.61
N ASN A 242 -4.63 14.15 -10.35
CA ASN A 242 -5.47 13.34 -11.23
C ASN A 242 -6.29 12.34 -10.40
N GLU A 243 -7.56 12.19 -10.76
CA GLU A 243 -8.53 11.43 -9.98
C GLU A 243 -9.02 10.18 -10.73
N ARG A 244 -8.97 9.02 -10.07
CA ARG A 244 -9.67 7.81 -10.53
C ARG A 244 -10.84 7.50 -9.60
N VAL A 245 -12.03 7.41 -10.17
CA VAL A 245 -13.26 7.07 -9.43
C VAL A 245 -13.66 5.60 -9.65
N ALA A 246 -14.00 4.92 -8.57
CA ALA A 246 -14.66 3.61 -8.57
C ALA A 246 -15.98 3.70 -7.78
N ILE A 247 -17.02 3.03 -8.26
CA ILE A 247 -18.37 3.11 -7.68
C ILE A 247 -18.85 1.70 -7.34
N ILE A 248 -19.28 1.51 -6.10
CA ILE A 248 -20.09 0.36 -5.70
C ILE A 248 -21.54 0.83 -5.64
N VAL A 249 -22.34 0.34 -6.59
CA VAL A 249 -23.77 0.67 -6.66
C VAL A 249 -24.50 0.04 -5.48
N ALA A 250 -25.46 0.77 -4.90
CA ALA A 250 -26.32 0.30 -3.84
C ALA A 250 -26.93 -1.07 -4.18
N SER A 251 -26.63 -2.08 -3.38
CA SER A 251 -27.24 -3.38 -3.55
C SER A 251 -28.65 -3.30 -2.98
N ASN A 252 -29.65 -3.34 -3.86
CA ASN A 252 -31.06 -3.28 -3.50
C ASN A 252 -31.53 -4.61 -2.89
N ILE A 253 -30.85 -5.11 -1.84
CA ILE A 253 -31.24 -6.30 -1.08
C ILE A 253 -32.36 -5.91 -0.11
N SER A 254 -33.44 -5.40 -0.67
CA SER A 254 -34.71 -5.26 0.03
C SER A 254 -35.35 -6.65 0.09
N ASN A 255 -35.08 -7.39 1.18
CA ASN A 255 -35.86 -8.57 1.59
C ASN A 255 -37.35 -8.25 1.87
N ASN A 256 -37.82 -7.06 1.51
CA ASN A 256 -39.18 -6.61 1.76
C ASN A 256 -40.20 -7.38 0.93
N TYR A 257 -39.83 -7.89 -0.27
CA TYR A 257 -40.72 -8.73 -1.07
C TYR A 257 -41.08 -10.06 -0.38
N GLN A 258 -40.14 -10.69 0.33
CA GLN A 258 -40.43 -11.92 1.09
C GLN A 258 -41.37 -11.63 2.27
N LYS A 259 -41.20 -10.49 2.95
CA LYS A 259 -42.09 -10.06 4.04
C LYS A 259 -43.49 -9.69 3.54
N ILE A 260 -43.58 -9.00 2.40
CA ILE A 260 -44.85 -8.67 1.74
C ILE A 260 -45.56 -9.95 1.28
N ALA A 261 -44.84 -10.89 0.65
CA ALA A 261 -45.40 -12.17 0.23
C ALA A 261 -45.93 -12.98 1.42
N LEU A 262 -45.19 -13.05 2.53
CA LEU A 262 -45.64 -13.73 3.76
C LEU A 262 -46.89 -13.07 4.35
N PHE A 263 -46.94 -11.73 4.37
CA PHE A 263 -48.12 -10.99 4.83
C PHE A 263 -49.35 -11.26 3.96
N VAL A 264 -49.19 -11.31 2.64
CA VAL A 264 -50.28 -11.65 1.70
C VAL A 264 -50.77 -13.09 1.92
N ILE A 265 -49.87 -14.06 2.12
CA ILE A 265 -50.25 -15.44 2.43
C ILE A 265 -51.06 -15.53 3.73
N ILE A 266 -50.61 -14.84 4.80
CA ILE A 266 -51.34 -14.79 6.07
C ILE A 266 -52.73 -14.19 5.89
N MET A 267 -52.86 -13.09 5.12
CA MET A 267 -54.16 -12.48 4.82
C MET A 267 -55.09 -13.43 4.05
N LEU A 268 -54.58 -14.16 3.07
CA LEU A 268 -55.37 -15.15 2.33
C LEU A 268 -55.85 -16.30 3.22
N ILE A 269 -55.02 -16.77 4.15
CA ILE A 269 -55.40 -17.81 5.12
C ILE A 269 -56.49 -17.29 6.06
N LEU A 270 -56.37 -16.07 6.58
CA LEU A 270 -57.38 -15.45 7.45
C LEU A 270 -58.72 -15.27 6.73
N VAL A 271 -58.70 -14.77 5.49
CA VAL A 271 -59.91 -14.61 4.68
C VAL A 271 -60.53 -15.97 4.35
N GLY A 272 -59.73 -16.95 3.93
CA GLY A 272 -60.21 -18.31 3.67
C GLY A 272 -60.82 -18.97 4.90
N GLY A 273 -60.16 -18.86 6.05
CA GLY A 273 -60.67 -19.34 7.33
C GLY A 273 -61.98 -18.67 7.74
N PHE A 274 -62.10 -17.36 7.56
CA PHE A 274 -63.33 -16.61 7.83
C PHE A 274 -64.50 -17.04 6.94
N VAL A 275 -64.26 -17.25 5.65
CA VAL A 275 -65.28 -17.74 4.70
C VAL A 275 -65.76 -19.14 5.09
N ILE A 276 -64.83 -20.04 5.45
CA ILE A 276 -65.16 -21.40 5.91
C ILE A 276 -65.96 -21.34 7.21
N TYR A 277 -65.51 -20.55 8.20
CA TYR A 277 -66.19 -20.35 9.47
C TYR A 277 -67.64 -19.88 9.28
N LYS A 278 -67.85 -18.85 8.44
CA LYS A 278 -69.19 -18.34 8.11
C LYS A 278 -70.06 -19.42 7.45
N LYS A 279 -69.51 -20.22 6.54
CA LYS A 279 -70.23 -21.31 5.86
C LYS A 279 -70.68 -22.42 6.82
N TYR A 280 -69.88 -22.75 7.83
CA TYR A 280 -70.24 -23.77 8.82
C TYR A 280 -71.25 -23.27 9.86
N HIS A 281 -71.15 -22.01 10.30
CA HIS A 281 -72.09 -21.45 11.27
C HIS A 281 -73.45 -21.08 10.66
N VAL A 282 -73.51 -20.68 9.39
CA VAL A 282 -74.79 -20.42 8.70
C VAL A 282 -75.57 -21.72 8.39
N LYS A 283 -74.91 -22.87 8.30
CA LYS A 283 -75.57 -24.18 8.15
C LYS A 283 -76.08 -24.79 9.46
N ARG A 284 -75.80 -24.16 10.60
CA ARG A 284 -76.17 -24.65 11.95
C ARG A 284 -77.30 -23.85 12.60
N LEU A 285 -77.90 -22.92 11.85
CA LEU A 285 -79.15 -22.19 12.14
C LEU A 285 -80.20 -22.64 11.12
#